data_AF-A0A1B3DZ30-F1
#
_entry.id   AF-A0A1B3DZ30-F1
#
_cell.length_a   1.000
_cell.length_b   1.000
_cell.length_c   1.000
_cell.angle_alpha   90.00
_cell.angle_beta   90.00
_cell.angle_gamma   90.00
#
_symmetry.space_group_name_H-M   'P 1'
#
loop_
_entity.id
_entity.type
_entity.pdbx_description
1 polymer ?
#
loop_
_entity_poly.entity_id
_entity_poly.type
_entity_poly.pdbx_seq_one_letter_code
_entity_poly.pdbx_strand_id
1 'polypeptide(L)' 'MDEVERDDPSITDEQISAYMMRQLRSGRVKPGVLVVLTEKNFPGAARERIIRCFNALDSKYLKG' A
#
# COMPACT_ATOMS: atom_id res chain seq x y z
N MET A 1 10.90 13.69 20.27
CA MET A 1 11.81 13.60 19.12
C MET A 1 10.89 13.25 17.97
N ASP A 2 10.56 14.27 17.20
CA ASP A 2 9.47 14.29 16.22
C ASP A 2 9.69 13.17 15.20
N GLU A 3 8.77 12.20 15.19
CA GLU A 3 8.61 11.23 14.11
C GLU A 3 8.25 12.04 12.86
N VAL A 4 9.28 12.47 12.14
CA VAL A 4 9.10 13.04 10.80
C VAL A 4 8.34 12.00 10.01
N GLU A 5 7.10 12.30 9.65
CA GLU A 5 6.36 11.59 8.62
C GLU A 5 7.23 11.61 7.36
N ARG A 6 8.06 10.57 7.19
CA ARG A 6 8.93 10.43 6.02
C ARG A 6 8.05 9.94 4.89
N ASP A 7 7.22 10.81 4.36
CA ASP A 7 6.59 10.60 3.07
C ASP A 7 7.57 11.06 2.00
N ASP A 8 8.32 10.10 1.47
CA ASP A 8 9.24 10.28 0.36
C ASP A 8 8.41 10.61 -0.89
N PRO A 9 8.55 11.83 -1.43
CA PRO A 9 7.75 12.28 -2.58
C PRO A 9 8.07 11.48 -3.85
N SER A 10 9.17 10.73 -3.86
CA SER A 10 9.55 9.87 -4.99
C SER A 10 8.70 8.61 -5.07
N ILE A 11 8.09 8.19 -3.95
CA ILE A 11 7.17 7.06 -3.92
C ILE A 11 5.79 7.57 -4.32
N THR A 12 5.23 7.06 -5.42
CA THR A 12 3.92 7.50 -5.92
C THR A 12 2.80 6.54 -5.53
N ASP A 13 1.56 7.05 -5.48
CA ASP A 13 0.37 6.24 -5.18
C ASP A 13 0.19 5.12 -6.23
N GLU A 14 0.62 5.39 -7.47
CA GLU A 14 0.61 4.42 -8.56
C GLU A 14 1.59 3.27 -8.31
N GLN A 15 2.80 3.55 -7.82
CA GLN A 15 3.77 2.52 -7.46
C GLN A 15 3.27 1.63 -6.32
N ILE A 16 2.70 2.24 -5.29
CA ILE A 16 2.08 1.54 -4.15
C ILE A 16 0.94 0.65 -4.66
N SER A 17 0.04 1.20 -5.47
CA SER A 17 -1.13 0.48 -6.00
C SER A 17 -0.72 -0.66 -6.94
N ALA A 18 0.26 -0.44 -7.82
CA ALA A 18 0.79 -1.45 -8.72
C ALA A 18 1.45 -2.60 -7.96
N TYR A 19 2.20 -2.30 -6.89
CA TYR A 19 2.77 -3.32 -6.01
C TYR A 19 1.67 -4.15 -5.34
N MET A 20 0.71 -3.47 -4.71
CA MET A 20 -0.41 -4.14 -4.03
C MET A 20 -1.19 -5.05 -4.99
N MET A 21 -1.44 -4.58 -6.22
CA MET A 21 -2.14 -5.35 -7.24
C MET A 21 -1.36 -6.59 -7.67
N ARG A 22 -0.03 -6.51 -7.81
CA ARG A 22 0.82 -7.68 -8.09
C ARG A 22 0.73 -8.72 -6.97
N GLN A 23 0.74 -8.27 -5.71
CA GLN A 23 0.62 -9.16 -4.55
C GLN A 23 -0.75 -9.84 -4.51
N LEU A 24 -1.84 -9.10 -4.74
CA LEU A 24 -3.19 -9.66 -4.80
C LEU A 24 -3.34 -10.68 -5.95
N ARG A 25 -2.84 -10.35 -7.14
CA ARG A 25 -2.86 -11.26 -8.31
C ARG A 25 -2.05 -12.53 -8.11
N SER A 26 -1.06 -12.52 -7.23
CA SER A 26 -0.30 -13.73 -6.91
C SER A 26 -1.15 -14.79 -6.19
N GLY A 27 -2.27 -14.40 -5.57
CA GLY A 27 -3.10 -15.27 -4.73
C GLY A 27 -2.44 -15.71 -3.42
N ARG A 28 -1.18 -15.32 -3.18
CA ARG A 28 -0.38 -15.73 -2.00
C ARG A 28 -0.46 -14.75 -0.85
N VAL A 29 -0.91 -13.52 -1.11
CA VAL A 29 -0.97 -12.45 -0.11
C VAL A 29 -2.42 -12.14 0.22
N LYS A 30 -2.77 -12.29 1.50
CA LYS A 30 -4.09 -11.93 2.01
C LYS A 30 -4.22 -10.41 2.14
N PRO A 31 -5.41 -9.83 1.89
CA PRO A 31 -5.64 -8.39 2.07
C PRO A 31 -5.22 -7.86 3.45
N GLY A 32 -5.49 -8.63 4.52
CA GLY A 32 -5.14 -8.24 5.90
C GLY A 32 -3.65 -8.11 6.20
N VAL A 33 -2.76 -8.71 5.39
CA VAL A 33 -1.30 -8.54 5.54
C VAL A 33 -0.71 -7.62 4.45
N LEU A 34 -1.52 -7.17 3.50
CA LEU A 34 -1.08 -6.42 2.35
C LEU A 34 -0.53 -5.05 2.74
N VAL A 35 -1.24 -4.33 3.63
CA VAL A 35 -0.81 -3.03 4.16
C VAL A 35 0.56 -3.15 4.83
N VAL A 36 0.72 -4.11 5.75
CA VAL A 36 1.98 -4.34 6.48
C VAL A 36 3.12 -4.74 5.54
N LEU A 37 2.83 -5.56 4.52
CA LEU A 37 3.82 -5.96 3.52
C LEU A 37 4.26 -4.75 2.67
N THR A 38 3.33 -3.89 2.29
CA THR A 38 3.61 -2.67 1.53
C THR A 38 4.40 -1.67 2.37
N GLU A 39 4.07 -1.46 3.65
CA GLU A 39 4.86 -0.63 4.57
C GLU A 39 6.33 -1.07 4.63
N LYS A 40 6.58 -2.39 4.67
CA LYS A 40 7.95 -2.94 4.64
C LYS A 40 8.68 -2.71 3.32
N ASN A 41 7.96 -2.72 2.19
CA ASN A 41 8.54 -2.54 0.86
C ASN A 41 8.71 -1.06 0.50
N PHE A 42 7.95 -0.17 1.13
CA PHE A 42 7.98 1.28 0.96
C PHE A 42 8.16 1.95 2.32
N PRO A 43 9.34 1.84 2.95
CA PRO A 43 9.59 2.39 4.29
C PRO A 43 9.55 3.93 4.33
N GLY A 44 9.58 4.59 3.18
CA GLY A 44 9.39 6.02 3.03
C GLY A 44 7.98 6.41 2.57
N ALA A 45 6.99 5.53 2.61
CA ALA A 45 5.61 5.92 2.35
C ALA A 45 4.86 6.01 3.68
N ALA A 46 4.13 7.09 3.89
CA ALA A 46 3.30 7.21 5.09
C ALA A 46 2.24 6.10 5.12
N ARG A 47 2.01 5.52 6.29
CA ARG A 47 1.05 4.42 6.48
C ARG A 47 -0.36 4.80 6.04
N GLU A 48 -0.80 6.02 6.33
CA GLU A 48 -2.11 6.52 5.91
C GLU A 48 -2.27 6.53 4.39
N ARG A 49 -1.20 6.86 3.67
CA ARG A 49 -1.15 6.87 2.21
C ARG A 49 -1.27 5.46 1.63
N ILE A 50 -0.56 4.49 2.23
CA ILE A 50 -0.68 3.07 1.92
C ILE A 50 -2.12 2.57 2.14
N ILE A 51 -2.74 2.92 3.27
CA ILE A 51 -4.14 2.55 3.57
C ILE A 51 -5.11 3.16 2.54
N ARG A 52 -4.88 4.42 2.12
CA ARG A 52 -5.68 5.07 1.07
C ARG A 52 -5.60 4.29 -0.25
N CYS A 53 -4.39 3.89 -0.68
CA CYS A 53 -4.21 3.07 -1.88
C CYS A 53 -4.89 1.70 -1.75
N PHE A 54 -4.78 1.07 -0.58
CA PHE A 54 -5.45 -0.20 -0.30
C PHE A 54 -6.97 -0.10 -0.42
N ASN A 55 -7.58 0.91 0.22
CA ASN A 55 -9.04 1.11 0.17
C ASN A 55 -9.54 1.42 -1.25
N ALA A 56 -8.76 2.18 -2.04
CA ALA A 56 -9.08 2.44 -3.43
C ALA A 56 -9.07 1.16 -4.28
N LEU A 57 -8.15 0.22 -3.97
CA LEU A 57 -8.10 -1.09 -4.61
C LEU A 57 -9.23 -2.01 -4.13
N ASP A 58 -9.50 -2.07 -2.83
CA ASP A 58 -10.59 -2.86 -2.24
C ASP A 58 -11.95 -2.46 -2.84
N SER A 59 -12.22 -1.16 -2.92
CA SER A 59 -13.45 -0.67 -3.54
C SER A 59 -13.56 -0.99 -5.03
N LYS A 60 -12.44 -1.20 -5.74
CA LYS A 60 -12.41 -1.46 -7.19
C LYS A 60 -12.40 -2.95 -7.54
N TYR A 61 -11.89 -3.81 -6.66
CA TYR A 61 -11.64 -5.23 -6.95
C TYR A 61 -12.30 -6.21 -5.98
N LEU A 62 -12.69 -5.77 -4.77
CA LEU A 62 -13.25 -6.65 -3.73
C LEU A 62 -14.74 -6.38 -3.45
N LYS A 63 -15.29 -5.24 -3.91
CA LYS A 63 -16.73 -4.92 -3.88
C LYS A 63 -17.47 -5.31 -5.19
N GLY A 64 -17.07 -6.41 -5.82
CA GLY A 64 -17.77 -7.02 -6.97
C GLY A 64 -18.49 -8.29 -6.58
#